data_AF-A0A9X0H1S3-F1
#
_entry.id   AF-A0A9X0H1S3-F1
#
_cell.length_a   1.000
_cell.length_b   1.000
_cell.length_c   1.000
_cell.angle_alpha   90.00
_cell.angle_beta   90.00
_cell.angle_gamma   90.00
#
_symmetry.space_group_name_H-M   'P 1'
#
loop_
_entity.id
_entity.type
_entity.pdbx_description
1 polymer ?
#
loop_
_entity_poly.entity_id
_entity_poly.type
_entity_poly.pdbx_seq_one_letter_code
_entity_poly.pdbx_strand_id
1 'polypeptide(L)' 'MIRIDTIWLATEPMDMRAGTETALARVVAVFGAAKPHFAYLFANRRANRMKVLVHDGIGVWLAARRLNQGKFH' A
#
# COMPACT_ATOMS: atom_id res chain seq x y z
N MET A 1 -0.01 14.12 12.80
CA MET A 1 -0.73 12.85 12.57
C MET A 1 -1.06 12.76 11.09
N ILE A 2 -0.84 11.61 10.42
CA ILE A 2 -1.14 11.45 8.98
C ILE A 2 -2.65 11.27 8.81
N ARG A 3 -3.30 12.17 8.06
CA ARG A 3 -4.72 12.09 7.73
C ARG A 3 -4.95 11.07 6.62
N ILE A 4 -5.93 10.18 6.80
CA ILE A 4 -6.36 9.19 5.81
C ILE A 4 -7.89 9.23 5.73
N ASP A 5 -8.41 9.62 4.58
CA ASP A 5 -9.84 9.75 4.32
C ASP A 5 -10.41 8.52 3.59
N THR A 6 -9.57 7.77 2.86
CA THR A 6 -9.99 6.59 2.12
C THR A 6 -8.90 5.53 2.08
N ILE A 7 -9.31 4.27 2.20
CA ILE A 7 -8.41 3.11 2.12
C ILE A 7 -8.87 2.22 0.98
N TRP A 8 -7.94 1.89 0.08
CA TRP A 8 -8.14 0.92 -0.99
C TRP A 8 -7.32 -0.33 -0.74
N LEU A 9 -7.89 -1.50 -0.99
CA LEU A 9 -7.19 -2.78 -0.91
C LEU A 9 -6.99 -3.35 -2.31
N ALA A 10 -5.73 -3.63 -2.67
CA ALA A 10 -5.43 -4.39 -3.87
C ALA A 10 -5.91 -5.83 -3.71
N THR A 11 -6.66 -6.32 -4.70
CA THR A 11 -7.15 -7.70 -4.75
C THR A 11 -6.08 -8.68 -5.23
N GLU A 12 -5.12 -8.20 -6.04
CA GLU A 12 -3.98 -8.98 -6.50
C GLU A 12 -2.79 -8.88 -5.53
N PRO A 13 -2.05 -9.99 -5.31
CA PRO A 13 -0.89 -9.97 -4.45
C PRO A 13 0.27 -9.17 -5.05
N MET A 14 1.01 -8.47 -4.21
CA MET A 14 2.21 -7.73 -4.59
C MET A 14 3.49 -8.50 -4.20
N ASP A 15 4.52 -8.42 -5.05
CA ASP A 15 5.88 -8.80 -4.64
C ASP A 15 6.37 -7.81 -3.58
N MET A 16 6.72 -8.32 -2.40
CA MET A 16 7.13 -7.49 -1.26
C MET A 16 8.53 -6.89 -1.42
N ARG A 17 9.28 -7.26 -2.47
CA ARG A 17 10.53 -6.58 -2.87
C ARG A 17 10.26 -5.21 -3.51
N ALA A 18 9.05 -4.96 -4.02
CA ALA A 18 8.66 -3.69 -4.63
C ALA A 18 8.78 -2.51 -3.66
N GLY A 19 9.56 -1.48 -4.01
CA GLY A 19 9.71 -0.25 -3.23
C GLY A 19 8.56 0.74 -3.43
N THR A 20 8.76 1.98 -2.96
CA THR A 20 7.78 3.07 -3.04
C THR A 20 7.37 3.35 -4.48
N GLU A 21 8.33 3.53 -5.40
CA GLU A 21 8.05 3.86 -6.80
C GLU A 21 7.26 2.76 -7.52
N THR A 22 7.59 1.49 -7.27
CA THR A 22 6.85 0.38 -7.88
C THR A 22 5.43 0.28 -7.33
N ALA A 23 5.23 0.51 -6.04
CA ALA A 23 3.89 0.55 -5.45
C ALA A 23 3.08 1.74 -5.99
N LEU A 24 3.70 2.92 -6.09
CA LEU A 24 3.09 4.12 -6.66
C LEU A 24 2.71 3.91 -8.14
N ALA A 25 3.61 3.35 -8.95
CA ALA A 25 3.33 3.04 -10.35
C ALA A 25 2.11 2.12 -10.51
N ARG A 26 1.94 1.12 -9.63
CA ARG A 26 0.73 0.28 -9.62
C ARG A 26 -0.53 1.07 -9.27
N VAL A 27 -0.48 1.96 -8.28
CA VAL A 27 -1.61 2.84 -7.93
C VAL A 27 -1.98 3.73 -9.12
N VAL A 28 -0.98 4.38 -9.73
CA VAL A 28 -1.16 5.25 -10.89
C VAL A 28 -1.75 4.48 -12.08
N ALA A 29 -1.29 3.26 -12.33
CA ALA A 29 -1.82 2.43 -13.42
C ALA A 29 -3.32 2.10 -13.27
N VAL A 30 -3.82 1.96 -12.04
CA VAL A 30 -5.22 1.61 -11.76
C VAL A 30 -6.10 2.85 -11.57
N PHE A 31 -5.61 3.86 -10.87
CA PHE A 31 -6.41 5.02 -10.44
C PHE A 31 -6.07 6.32 -11.18
N GLY A 32 -5.08 6.32 -12.06
CA GLY A 32 -4.54 7.49 -12.76
C GLY A 32 -3.60 8.36 -11.92
N ALA A 33 -3.79 8.39 -10.60
CA ALA A 33 -2.92 9.08 -9.65
C ALA A 33 -3.07 8.48 -8.23
N ALA A 34 -2.05 8.64 -7.39
CA ALA A 34 -2.23 8.53 -5.94
C ALA A 34 -2.92 9.81 -5.45
N LYS A 35 -4.10 9.68 -4.84
CA LYS A 35 -4.87 10.84 -4.35
C LYS A 35 -4.38 11.27 -2.97
N PRO A 36 -4.34 12.58 -2.67
CA PRO A 36 -4.11 13.09 -1.31
C PRO A 36 -5.03 12.42 -0.28
N HIS A 37 -4.47 12.14 0.90
CA HIS A 37 -5.13 11.50 2.04
C HIS A 37 -5.70 10.10 1.75
N PHE A 38 -5.20 9.41 0.73
CA PHE A 38 -5.58 8.03 0.44
C PHE A 38 -4.47 7.08 0.88
N ALA A 39 -4.89 5.91 1.36
CA ALA A 39 -4.02 4.78 1.64
C ALA A 39 -4.34 3.61 0.70
N TYR A 40 -3.30 3.03 0.10
CA TYR A 40 -3.40 1.90 -0.81
C TYR A 40 -2.68 0.71 -0.20
N LEU A 41 -3.45 -0.34 0.11
CA LEU A 41 -3.01 -1.52 0.81
C LEU A 41 -2.68 -2.65 -0.15
N PHE A 42 -1.53 -3.27 0.05
CA PHE A 42 -1.04 -4.40 -0.71
C PHE A 42 -0.68 -5.53 0.23
N ALA A 43 -1.18 -6.74 -0.05
CA ALA A 43 -0.77 -7.95 0.65
C ALA A 43 0.10 -8.82 -0.27
N ASN A 44 0.95 -9.67 0.31
CA ASN A 44 1.58 -10.74 -0.44
C ASN A 44 0.64 -11.95 -0.58
N ARG A 45 0.96 -12.88 -1.48
CA ARG A 45 0.14 -14.08 -1.73
C ARG A 45 -0.10 -14.95 -0.48
N ARG A 46 0.83 -14.93 0.49
CA ARG A 46 0.72 -15.66 1.76
C ARG A 46 -0.04 -14.88 2.85
N ALA A 47 -0.44 -13.64 2.57
CA ALA A 47 -1.07 -12.71 3.49
C ALA A 47 -0.32 -12.54 4.83
N ASN A 48 1.01 -12.66 4.86
CA ASN A 48 1.81 -12.48 6.08
C ASN A 48 2.70 -11.23 6.04
N ARG A 49 2.67 -10.52 4.92
CA ARG A 49 3.31 -9.22 4.71
C ARG A 49 2.33 -8.28 4.02
N MET A 50 2.30 -7.05 4.50
CA MET A 50 1.51 -5.98 3.91
C MET A 50 2.38 -4.74 3.71
N LYS A 51 2.04 -3.96 2.70
CA LYS A 51 2.55 -2.61 2.47
C LYS A 51 1.37 -1.65 2.36
N VAL A 52 1.54 -0.45 2.88
CA VAL A 52 0.57 0.64 2.76
C VAL A 52 1.28 1.82 2.12
N LEU A 53 0.89 2.18 0.90
CA LEU A 53 1.31 3.43 0.29
C LEU A 53 0.31 4.51 0.70
N VAL A 54 0.77 5.58 1.34
CA VAL A 54 -0.10 6.68 1.79
C VAL A 54 0.36 7.96 1.13
N HIS A 55 -0.54 8.69 0.49
CA HIS A 55 -0.28 10.07 0.13
C HIS A 55 -0.85 10.98 1.21
N ASP A 56 -0.03 11.77 1.89
CA ASP A 56 -0.45 12.58 3.06
C ASP A 56 -0.94 13.99 2.71
N GLY A 57 -1.05 14.31 1.42
CA GLY A 57 -1.35 15.64 0.89
C GLY A 57 -0.13 16.47 0.48
N ILE A 58 1.07 16.09 0.90
CA ILE A 58 2.33 16.77 0.55
C ILE A 58 3.26 15.82 -0.20
N GLY A 59 3.33 14.55 0.23
CA GLY A 59 4.16 13.53 -0.38
C GLY A 59 3.61 12.12 -0.12
N VAL A 60 4.45 11.13 -0.39
CA VAL A 60 4.11 9.71 -0.26
C VAL A 60 4.97 9.00 0.78
N TRP A 61 4.33 8.12 1.53
CA TRP A 61 4.93 7.24 2.52
C TRP A 61 4.69 5.79 2.12
N LEU A 62 5.66 4.91 2.39
CA LEU A 62 5.46 3.46 2.29
C LEU A 62 5.71 2.80 3.64
N ALA A 63 4.64 2.42 4.32
CA ALA A 63 4.72 1.61 5.53
C ALA A 63 4.74 0.13 5.16
N ALA A 64 5.56 -0.66 5.85
CA ALA A 64 5.62 -2.11 5.67
C ALA A 64 5.39 -2.81 7.01
N ARG A 65 4.57 -3.86 7.01
CA ARG A 65 4.37 -4.72 8.17
C ARG A 65 4.54 -6.18 7.77
N ARG A 66 5.33 -6.90 8.56
CA ARG A 66 5.54 -8.34 8.44
C ARG A 66 5.11 -8.99 9.74
N LEU A 67 4.32 -10.05 9.65
CA LEU A 67 4.06 -10.91 10.80
C LEU A 67 5.20 -11.93 10.91
N ASN A 68 5.71 -12.13 12.13
CA ASN A 68 6.69 -13.18 12.41
C ASN A 68 6.04 -14.56 12.37
N GLN A 69 4.76 -14.65 12.72
CA GLN A 69 3.94 -15.87 12.67
C GLN A 69 2.51 -15.52 12.22
N GLY A 70 1.83 -16.46 11.57
CA GLY A 70 0.45 -16.30 11.11
C GLY A 70 0.27 -15.49 9.82
N LYS A 71 -0.96 -15.05 9.58
CA LYS A 71 -1.40 -14.26 8.42
C LYS A 71 -2.46 -13.23 8.83
N PHE A 72 -2.65 -12.21 8.01
CA PHE A 72 -3.78 -11.29 8.08
C PHE A 72 -5.06 -12.02 7.62
N HIS A 73 -6.17 -11.75 8.31
CA HIS A 73 -7.49 -12.33 8.07
C HIS A 73 -8.45 -11.27 7.54
#